data_AF-A0A1G9RJ33-F1
#
_entry.id   AF-A0A1G9RJ33-F1
#
_cell.length_a   1.000
_cell.length_b   1.000
_cell.length_c   1.000
_cell.angle_alpha   90.00
_cell.angle_beta   90.00
_cell.angle_gamma   90.00
#
_symmetry.space_group_name_H-M   'P 1'
#
loop_
_entity.id
_entity.type
_entity.pdbx_description
1 polymer ?
#
loop_
_entity_poly.entity_id
_entity_poly.type
_entity_poly.pdbx_seq_one_letter_code
_entity_poly.pdbx_strand_id
1 'polypeptide(L)'
;MKNAKNGLLKLLSLSVLFLSLTSSKCEDDAVVADPRTSAEPPKQIVTIEHAKEMYDSYGKHRVPLIQAYEDKGRNANQTEEQGDEAAKFDVARYVYYDYDTIKQYLAYIEKEAEAADVKISQLRFYFSNYPDKDKFPDGKAVVHPKQNSVMISPTTLKGERDYIFYTADGEGGKRKAVLLSDNFDKYPGQETGYTEGPVQRNEASVLPNLSTVPSTAAPVFFGFKSLTMNEGNSAPPPH
;
A
#
# COMPACT_ATOMS: atom_id res chain seq x y z
N MET A 1 40.92 15.18 -78.23
CA MET A 1 39.87 15.49 -77.24
C MET A 1 39.26 14.17 -76.76
N LYS A 2 39.38 13.91 -75.44
CA LYS A 2 38.66 12.96 -74.55
C LYS A 2 38.62 11.47 -74.95
N ASN A 3 39.41 10.58 -74.32
CA ASN A 3 39.22 9.94 -72.98
C ASN A 3 38.01 8.98 -72.96
N ALA A 4 38.02 7.76 -72.40
CA ALA A 4 38.96 7.01 -71.57
C ALA A 4 38.53 5.52 -71.63
N LYS A 5 39.45 4.58 -71.89
CA LYS A 5 40.00 3.59 -70.95
C LYS A 5 39.01 2.67 -70.21
N ASN A 6 39.00 1.42 -70.69
CA ASN A 6 39.43 0.20 -69.99
C ASN A 6 38.53 -0.47 -68.94
N GLY A 7 38.52 -1.81 -69.00
CA GLY A 7 38.33 -2.69 -67.84
C GLY A 7 37.35 -3.84 -68.12
N LEU A 8 37.63 -4.73 -69.07
CA LEU A 8 38.50 -5.91 -68.89
C LEU A 8 37.88 -7.02 -68.02
N LEU A 9 37.56 -8.11 -68.72
CA LEU A 9 37.69 -9.53 -68.34
C LEU A 9 36.59 -10.15 -67.44
N LYS A 10 35.74 -11.01 -68.01
CA LYS A 10 35.86 -12.50 -68.12
C LYS A 10 35.26 -13.22 -66.89
N LEU A 11 34.10 -13.89 -67.02
CA LEU A 11 33.85 -15.24 -67.56
C LEU A 11 33.95 -16.34 -66.49
N LEU A 12 32.97 -17.26 -66.51
CA LEU A 12 32.77 -18.47 -65.68
C LEU A 12 32.21 -18.20 -64.26
N SER A 13 31.33 -19.00 -63.65
CA SER A 13 30.92 -20.41 -63.81
C SER A 13 29.67 -20.61 -62.91
N LEU A 14 28.60 -21.23 -63.40
CA LEU A 14 28.22 -22.65 -63.18
C LEU A 14 27.98 -23.06 -61.71
N SER A 15 26.77 -23.61 -61.47
CA SER A 15 26.38 -24.47 -60.34
C SER A 15 25.84 -23.79 -59.07
N VAL A 16 24.54 -23.46 -59.06
CA VAL A 16 23.77 -23.33 -57.82
C VAL A 16 23.20 -24.71 -57.51
N LEU A 17 23.99 -25.46 -56.74
CA LEU A 17 23.67 -26.76 -56.17
C LEU A 17 22.69 -26.58 -55.00
N PHE A 18 21.65 -27.41 -55.00
CA PHE A 18 20.89 -27.91 -53.85
C PHE A 18 21.38 -27.45 -52.46
N LEU A 19 20.56 -26.64 -51.78
CA LEU A 19 20.38 -26.76 -50.33
C LEU A 19 19.05 -26.10 -49.90
N SER A 20 17.94 -26.63 -50.42
CA SER A 20 16.59 -26.43 -49.85
C SER A 20 16.44 -27.27 -48.58
N LEU A 21 17.18 -26.90 -47.54
CA LEU A 21 16.98 -27.29 -46.15
C LEU A 21 16.61 -26.01 -45.40
N THR A 22 15.40 -25.52 -45.65
CA THR A 22 14.76 -24.52 -44.79
C THR A 22 14.42 -25.21 -43.48
N SER A 23 15.30 -25.04 -42.50
CA SER A 23 15.03 -25.28 -41.10
C SER A 23 13.75 -24.54 -40.72
N SER A 24 12.66 -25.27 -40.53
CA SER A 24 11.53 -24.79 -39.77
C SER A 24 12.02 -24.63 -38.33
N LYS A 25 12.53 -23.44 -38.04
CA LYS A 25 12.81 -23.01 -36.68
C LYS A 25 11.44 -22.78 -36.07
N CYS A 26 10.93 -23.80 -35.39
CA CYS A 26 9.83 -23.64 -34.46
C CYS A 26 10.31 -22.59 -33.46
N GLU A 27 9.82 -21.37 -33.57
CA GLU A 27 9.88 -20.43 -32.46
C GLU A 27 9.05 -21.09 -31.36
N ASP A 28 9.75 -21.65 -30.37
CA ASP A 28 9.16 -21.87 -29.05
C ASP A 28 8.78 -20.46 -28.59
N ASP A 29 7.53 -20.08 -28.83
CA ASP A 29 6.85 -19.09 -28.02
C ASP A 29 7.04 -19.56 -26.58
N ALA A 30 7.94 -18.89 -25.85
CA ALA A 30 8.04 -19.06 -24.42
C ALA A 30 6.66 -18.76 -23.87
N VAL A 31 5.90 -19.81 -23.58
CA VAL A 31 4.65 -19.74 -22.85
C VAL A 31 5.00 -18.99 -21.58
N VAL A 32 4.61 -17.71 -21.51
CA VAL A 32 4.67 -16.93 -20.29
C VAL A 32 3.83 -17.72 -19.31
N ALA A 33 4.49 -18.46 -18.43
CA ALA A 33 3.83 -19.27 -17.44
C ALA A 33 2.93 -18.34 -16.64
N ASP A 34 1.62 -18.52 -16.78
CA ASP A 34 0.64 -17.76 -16.03
C ASP A 34 0.93 -18.01 -14.53
N PRO A 35 1.19 -16.98 -13.70
CA PRO A 35 1.46 -17.15 -12.27
C PRO A 35 0.34 -17.92 -11.53
N ARG A 36 -0.86 -18.00 -12.13
CA ARG A 36 -2.00 -18.79 -11.62
C ARG A 36 -1.87 -20.30 -11.84
N THR A 37 -0.93 -20.75 -12.69
CA THR A 37 -0.77 -22.17 -13.09
C THR A 37 0.28 -22.93 -12.28
N SER A 38 1.06 -22.24 -11.44
CA SER A 38 1.98 -22.84 -10.48
C SER A 38 1.72 -22.24 -9.10
N ALA A 39 0.79 -22.80 -8.34
CA ALA A 39 0.51 -22.31 -7.00
C ALA A 39 0.38 -23.47 -6.02
N GLU A 40 1.51 -24.07 -5.66
CA GLU A 40 1.61 -24.65 -4.32
C GLU A 40 1.15 -23.58 -3.31
N PRO A 41 0.30 -23.93 -2.35
CA PRO A 41 -0.17 -22.95 -1.36
C PRO A 41 1.02 -22.32 -0.62
N PRO A 42 0.92 -21.04 -0.24
CA PRO A 42 1.90 -20.44 0.65
C PRO A 42 2.10 -21.31 1.89
N LYS A 43 3.37 -21.54 2.26
CA LYS A 43 3.74 -22.38 3.42
C LYS A 43 3.20 -21.84 4.75
N GLN A 44 2.77 -20.58 4.77
CA GLN A 44 2.19 -19.88 5.91
C GLN A 44 0.70 -20.20 6.14
N ILE A 45 0.02 -20.90 5.21
CA ILE A 45 -1.37 -21.32 5.43
C ILE A 45 -1.43 -22.33 6.58
N VAL A 46 -2.28 -22.05 7.55
CA VAL A 46 -2.55 -22.92 8.71
C VAL A 46 -3.85 -23.70 8.52
N THR A 47 -4.00 -24.82 9.24
CA THR A 47 -5.27 -25.56 9.25
C THR A 47 -6.35 -24.78 10.00
N ILE A 48 -7.61 -25.15 9.78
CA ILE A 48 -8.75 -24.52 10.47
C ILE A 48 -8.72 -24.79 11.97
N GLU A 49 -8.24 -25.96 12.40
CA GLU A 49 -8.10 -26.32 13.80
C GLU A 49 -7.08 -25.41 14.50
N HIS A 50 -5.93 -25.16 13.86
CA HIS A 50 -4.92 -24.23 14.37
C HIS A 50 -5.48 -22.80 14.43
N ALA A 51 -6.19 -22.34 13.40
CA ALA A 51 -6.84 -21.02 13.41
C ALA A 51 -7.89 -20.90 14.54
N LYS A 52 -8.67 -21.95 14.79
CA LYS A 52 -9.63 -22.00 15.89
C LYS A 52 -8.95 -21.95 17.25
N GLU A 53 -7.87 -22.69 17.45
CA GLU A 53 -7.09 -22.66 18.70
C GLU A 53 -6.57 -21.25 18.99
N MET A 54 -6.04 -20.56 17.98
CA MET A 54 -5.61 -19.17 18.09
C MET A 54 -6.77 -18.23 18.46
N TYR A 55 -7.93 -18.38 17.80
CA TYR A 55 -9.14 -17.59 18.07
C TYR A 55 -9.64 -17.79 19.51
N ASP A 56 -9.77 -19.04 19.95
CA ASP A 56 -10.24 -19.39 21.29
C ASP A 56 -9.25 -18.90 22.35
N SER A 57 -7.94 -19.03 22.11
CA SER A 57 -6.88 -18.52 22.99
C SER A 57 -6.95 -17.00 23.17
N TYR A 58 -7.15 -16.23 22.07
CA TYR A 58 -7.38 -14.79 22.18
C TYR A 58 -8.65 -14.47 22.99
N GLY A 59 -9.73 -15.23 22.81
CA GLY A 59 -10.96 -15.13 23.62
C GLY A 59 -10.75 -15.37 25.10
N LYS A 60 -9.97 -16.40 25.45
CA LYS A 60 -9.69 -16.74 26.83
C LYS A 60 -8.76 -15.74 27.51
N HIS A 61 -7.74 -15.25 26.80
CA HIS A 61 -6.62 -14.54 27.42
C HIS A 61 -6.62 -13.03 27.20
N ARG A 62 -7.26 -12.52 26.14
CA ARG A 62 -7.21 -11.08 25.78
C ARG A 62 -8.55 -10.38 25.97
N VAL A 63 -9.65 -11.00 25.56
CA VAL A 63 -10.99 -10.37 25.65
C VAL A 63 -11.32 -9.90 27.08
N PRO A 64 -11.23 -10.73 28.13
CA PRO A 64 -11.63 -10.28 29.47
C PRO A 64 -10.78 -9.13 30.01
N LEU A 65 -9.50 -9.08 29.63
CA LEU A 65 -8.59 -8.02 30.08
C LEU A 65 -8.90 -6.69 29.41
N ILE A 66 -9.12 -6.70 28.10
CA ILE A 66 -9.47 -5.49 27.34
C ILE A 66 -10.84 -4.99 27.80
N GLN A 67 -11.82 -5.88 27.86
CA GLN A 67 -13.18 -5.59 28.32
C GLN A 67 -13.17 -4.91 29.69
N ALA A 68 -12.52 -5.53 30.68
CA ALA A 68 -12.48 -5.00 32.04
C ALA A 68 -11.74 -3.67 32.15
N TYR A 69 -10.75 -3.41 31.30
CA TYR A 69 -10.03 -2.14 31.28
C TYR A 69 -10.90 -1.02 30.68
N GLU A 70 -11.52 -1.28 29.54
CA GLU A 70 -12.33 -0.31 28.81
C GLU A 70 -13.63 0.03 29.55
N ASP A 71 -14.28 -0.97 30.16
CA ASP A 71 -15.49 -0.76 30.98
C ASP A 71 -15.21 0.14 32.19
N LYS A 72 -14.05 -0.02 32.86
CA LYS A 72 -13.67 0.85 33.99
C LYS A 72 -13.56 2.31 33.56
N GLY A 73 -12.96 2.57 32.40
CA GLY A 73 -12.82 3.91 31.85
C GLY A 73 -14.16 4.54 31.44
N ARG A 74 -15.14 3.72 31.03
CA ARG A 74 -16.50 4.17 30.71
C ARG A 74 -17.29 4.52 31.97
N ASN A 75 -17.23 3.67 32.99
CA ASN A 75 -17.95 3.88 34.25
C ASN A 75 -17.42 5.08 35.06
N ALA A 76 -16.13 5.44 34.91
CA ALA A 76 -15.53 6.57 35.63
C ALA A 76 -15.94 7.96 35.10
N ASN A 77 -16.43 8.04 33.84
CA ASN A 77 -16.81 9.30 33.19
C ASN A 77 -18.34 9.52 33.12
N GLN A 78 -19.14 8.64 33.74
CA GLN A 78 -20.58 8.77 33.77
C GLN A 78 -21.03 9.63 34.95
N THR A 79 -21.72 10.72 34.65
CA THR A 79 -22.57 11.44 35.60
C THR A 79 -23.84 10.61 35.80
N GLU A 80 -24.34 10.57 37.04
CA GLU A 80 -25.45 9.71 37.52
C GLU A 80 -26.79 9.81 36.73
N GLU A 81 -26.88 10.69 35.73
CA GLU A 81 -28.09 10.95 34.93
C GLU A 81 -28.32 9.97 33.76
N GLN A 82 -27.34 9.12 33.43
CA GLN A 82 -27.49 8.08 32.39
C GLN A 82 -27.77 6.73 33.04
N GLY A 83 -29.05 6.41 33.21
CA GLY A 83 -29.52 5.23 33.93
C GLY A 83 -28.89 3.89 33.51
N ASP A 84 -28.53 3.10 34.53
CA ASP A 84 -28.31 1.65 34.69
C ASP A 84 -27.82 0.71 33.56
N GLU A 85 -27.60 1.12 32.32
CA GLU A 85 -26.89 0.30 31.33
C GLU A 85 -25.89 1.13 30.53
N ALA A 86 -24.77 1.45 31.18
CA ALA A 86 -23.56 1.79 30.44
C ALA A 86 -23.28 0.68 29.41
N ALA A 87 -23.40 1.00 28.12
CA ALA A 87 -23.10 0.04 27.06
C ALA A 87 -21.68 -0.50 27.28
N LYS A 88 -21.58 -1.80 27.58
CA LYS A 88 -20.30 -2.47 27.78
C LYS A 88 -19.43 -2.26 26.54
N PHE A 89 -18.12 -2.16 26.75
CA PHE A 89 -17.18 -2.24 25.62
C PHE A 89 -17.41 -3.56 24.89
N ASP A 90 -17.06 -3.62 23.61
CA ASP A 90 -17.03 -4.90 22.92
C ASP A 90 -15.70 -5.04 22.21
N VAL A 91 -14.99 -6.11 22.58
CA VAL A 91 -13.64 -6.34 22.13
C VAL A 91 -13.66 -6.84 20.70
N ALA A 92 -13.05 -6.06 19.80
CA ALA A 92 -12.93 -6.45 18.40
C ALA A 92 -12.26 -7.81 18.25
N ARG A 93 -12.87 -8.67 17.42
CA ARG A 93 -12.39 -10.03 17.13
C ARG A 93 -11.72 -10.14 15.78
N TYR A 94 -12.10 -9.29 14.85
CA TYR A 94 -11.53 -9.20 13.51
C TYR A 94 -11.67 -7.78 12.97
N VAL A 95 -10.80 -7.46 12.02
CA VAL A 95 -10.90 -6.28 11.15
C VAL A 95 -11.10 -6.80 9.75
N TYR A 96 -11.98 -6.18 8.98
CA TYR A 96 -12.21 -6.58 7.60
C TYR A 96 -12.19 -5.41 6.65
N TYR A 97 -11.74 -5.72 5.44
CA TYR A 97 -11.86 -4.91 4.24
C TYR A 97 -12.55 -5.79 3.21
N ASP A 98 -13.34 -5.20 2.32
CA ASP A 98 -13.78 -5.96 1.15
C ASP A 98 -12.57 -6.29 0.26
N TYR A 99 -12.73 -7.35 -0.52
CA TYR A 99 -11.64 -7.90 -1.33
C TYR A 99 -11.13 -6.89 -2.38
N ASP A 100 -12.04 -6.12 -2.97
CA ASP A 100 -11.70 -5.16 -4.02
C ASP A 100 -10.92 -3.96 -3.46
N THR A 101 -11.27 -3.51 -2.25
CA THR A 101 -10.53 -2.47 -1.52
C THR A 101 -9.08 -2.90 -1.28
N ILE A 102 -8.83 -4.14 -0.84
CA ILE A 102 -7.45 -4.63 -0.68
C ILE A 102 -6.71 -4.66 -2.01
N LYS A 103 -7.34 -5.14 -3.09
CA LYS A 103 -6.70 -5.16 -4.42
C LYS A 103 -6.37 -3.75 -4.91
N GLN A 104 -7.30 -2.81 -4.74
CA GLN A 104 -7.10 -1.42 -5.10
C GLN A 104 -5.94 -0.81 -4.30
N TYR A 105 -5.88 -1.10 -2.99
CA TYR A 105 -4.79 -0.65 -2.14
C TYR A 105 -3.42 -1.20 -2.59
N LEU A 106 -3.33 -2.50 -2.89
CA LEU A 106 -2.09 -3.12 -3.40
C LEU A 106 -1.64 -2.48 -4.72
N ALA A 107 -2.57 -2.28 -5.67
CA ALA A 107 -2.25 -1.60 -6.93
C ALA A 107 -1.83 -0.13 -6.72
N TYR A 108 -2.46 0.56 -5.77
CA TYR A 108 -2.11 1.93 -5.42
C TYR A 108 -0.69 2.03 -4.86
N ILE A 109 -0.33 1.22 -3.86
CA ILE A 109 1.02 1.28 -3.27
C ILE A 109 2.10 0.85 -4.27
N GLU A 110 1.81 -0.10 -5.18
CA GLU A 110 2.72 -0.51 -6.26
C GLU A 110 3.00 0.66 -7.22
N LYS A 111 1.95 1.34 -7.68
CA LYS A 111 2.07 2.53 -8.53
C LYS A 111 2.89 3.63 -7.85
N GLU A 112 2.65 3.86 -6.56
CA GLU A 112 3.35 4.91 -5.84
C GLU A 112 4.81 4.56 -5.54
N ALA A 113 5.12 3.27 -5.31
CA ALA A 113 6.48 2.77 -5.18
C ALA A 113 7.26 2.88 -6.50
N GLU A 114 6.65 2.51 -7.63
CA GLU A 114 7.24 2.65 -8.97
C GLU A 114 7.55 4.12 -9.29
N ALA A 115 6.61 5.03 -9.02
CA ALA A 115 6.80 6.47 -9.25
C ALA A 115 7.97 7.04 -8.43
N ALA A 116 8.25 6.45 -7.26
CA ALA A 116 9.30 6.84 -6.33
C ALA A 116 10.61 6.05 -6.48
N ASP A 117 10.70 5.18 -7.49
CA ASP A 117 11.86 4.32 -7.78
C ASP A 117 12.28 3.45 -6.57
N VAL A 118 11.29 2.88 -5.87
CA VAL A 118 11.51 1.95 -4.75
C VAL A 118 10.73 0.66 -4.96
N LYS A 119 11.22 -0.43 -4.37
CA LYS A 119 10.56 -1.73 -4.40
C LYS A 119 9.90 -2.01 -3.05
N ILE A 120 8.63 -2.42 -3.08
CA ILE A 120 7.97 -2.94 -1.89
C ILE A 120 8.60 -4.29 -1.52
N SER A 121 9.13 -4.38 -0.31
CA SER A 121 9.75 -5.58 0.24
C SER A 121 8.78 -6.41 1.07
N GLN A 122 7.92 -5.75 1.85
CA GLN A 122 6.94 -6.40 2.72
C GLN A 122 5.68 -5.53 2.88
N LEU A 123 4.61 -6.15 3.37
CA LEU A 123 3.48 -5.45 3.97
C LEU A 123 3.54 -5.65 5.47
N ARG A 124 3.61 -4.54 6.20
CA ARG A 124 3.67 -4.55 7.67
C ARG A 124 2.30 -4.24 8.25
N PHE A 125 1.84 -5.10 9.14
CA PHE A 125 0.57 -4.97 9.84
C PHE A 125 0.83 -4.53 11.28
N TYR A 126 0.23 -3.41 11.68
CA TYR A 126 0.35 -2.83 13.01
C TYR A 126 -0.94 -3.02 13.79
N PHE A 127 -0.84 -3.57 14.99
CA PHE A 127 -1.92 -3.48 15.96
C PHE A 127 -2.09 -2.02 16.40
N SER A 128 -3.33 -1.55 16.41
CA SER A 128 -3.66 -0.16 16.73
C SER A 128 -4.98 -0.08 17.46
N ASN A 129 -5.27 1.10 18.01
CA ASN A 129 -6.55 1.42 18.60
C ASN A 129 -7.01 2.78 18.08
N TYR A 130 -8.31 2.91 17.84
CA TYR A 130 -8.90 4.21 17.59
C TYR A 130 -8.76 5.10 18.84
N PRO A 131 -8.45 6.39 18.67
CA PRO A 131 -8.30 7.30 19.80
C PRO A 131 -9.65 7.55 20.49
N ASP A 132 -9.62 7.93 21.76
CA ASP A 132 -10.81 8.35 22.53
C ASP A 132 -11.21 9.79 22.19
N LYS A 133 -11.70 10.00 20.97
CA LYS A 133 -12.16 11.30 20.46
C LYS A 133 -13.07 11.10 19.26
N ASP A 134 -13.86 12.11 18.95
CA ASP A 134 -14.82 12.03 17.84
C ASP A 134 -14.20 12.16 16.45
N LYS A 135 -13.01 12.78 16.35
CA LYS A 135 -12.37 13.09 15.06
C LYS A 135 -10.87 12.87 15.07
N PHE A 136 -10.36 12.34 13.97
CA PHE A 136 -8.94 12.35 13.65
C PHE A 136 -8.42 13.76 13.43
N PRO A 137 -7.09 13.98 13.48
CA PRO A 137 -6.52 15.30 13.20
C PRO A 137 -7.03 15.86 11.88
N ASP A 138 -7.16 15.02 10.84
CA ASP A 138 -7.64 15.39 9.51
C ASP A 138 -9.14 15.74 9.41
N GLY A 139 -9.90 15.58 10.50
CA GLY A 139 -11.32 15.91 10.58
C GLY A 139 -12.26 14.74 10.29
N LYS A 140 -11.75 13.59 9.85
CA LYS A 140 -12.56 12.37 9.68
C LYS A 140 -13.11 11.90 11.03
N ALA A 141 -14.33 11.40 11.01
CA ALA A 141 -14.97 10.87 12.21
C ALA A 141 -14.29 9.58 12.68
N VAL A 142 -14.13 9.43 13.99
CA VAL A 142 -13.75 8.16 14.62
C VAL A 142 -15.04 7.40 14.89
N VAL A 143 -15.32 6.40 14.07
CA VAL A 143 -16.59 5.66 14.13
C VAL A 143 -16.68 4.81 15.41
N HIS A 144 -15.56 4.24 15.84
CA HIS A 144 -15.50 3.36 17.00
C HIS A 144 -14.33 3.72 17.95
N PRO A 145 -14.49 4.74 18.81
CA PRO A 145 -13.46 5.15 19.76
C PRO A 145 -12.98 3.98 20.64
N LYS A 146 -11.68 3.95 20.93
CA LYS A 146 -10.96 2.92 21.72
C LYS A 146 -10.91 1.52 21.11
N GLN A 147 -11.70 1.24 20.07
CA GLN A 147 -11.75 -0.09 19.48
C GLN A 147 -10.41 -0.45 18.82
N ASN A 148 -9.99 -1.71 18.95
CA ASN A 148 -8.81 -2.20 18.26
C ASN A 148 -9.02 -2.17 16.74
N SER A 149 -7.94 -1.90 16.01
CA SER A 149 -7.86 -1.89 14.55
C SER A 149 -6.49 -2.43 14.10
N VAL A 150 -6.32 -2.56 12.79
CA VAL A 150 -5.03 -2.89 12.16
C VAL A 150 -4.71 -1.85 11.09
N MET A 151 -3.49 -1.32 11.13
CA MET A 151 -2.95 -0.49 10.06
C MET A 151 -2.02 -1.32 9.17
N ILE A 152 -2.05 -1.08 7.87
CA ILE A 152 -1.21 -1.77 6.88
C ILE A 152 -0.30 -0.72 6.24
N SER A 153 1.00 -0.99 6.19
CA SER A 153 1.98 -0.09 5.56
C SER A 153 2.97 -0.87 4.69
N PRO A 154 3.27 -0.41 3.47
CA PRO A 154 4.35 -1.01 2.68
C PRO A 154 5.71 -0.67 3.29
N THR A 155 6.66 -1.57 3.13
CA THR A 155 8.07 -1.31 3.46
C THR A 155 8.94 -1.38 2.21
N THR A 156 10.09 -0.71 2.27
CA THR A 156 11.17 -0.85 1.29
C THR A 156 12.46 -1.24 2.00
N LEU A 157 13.22 -2.13 1.38
CA LEU A 157 14.53 -2.54 1.87
C LEU A 157 15.55 -1.44 1.58
N LYS A 158 16.31 -1.02 2.59
CA LYS A 158 17.45 -0.12 2.42
C LYS A 158 18.62 -0.59 3.28
N GLY A 159 19.70 -0.97 2.61
CA GLY A 159 20.79 -1.72 3.26
C GLY A 159 20.25 -3.07 3.72
N GLU A 160 20.34 -3.35 5.02
CA GLU A 160 19.91 -4.62 5.62
C GLU A 160 18.58 -4.51 6.38
N ARG A 161 17.89 -3.36 6.30
CA ARG A 161 16.66 -3.11 7.07
C ARG A 161 15.51 -2.65 6.18
N ASP A 162 14.32 -3.13 6.53
CA ASP A 162 13.06 -2.67 5.97
C ASP A 162 12.49 -1.47 6.73
N TYR A 163 12.20 -0.41 5.99
CA TYR A 163 11.60 0.82 6.49
C TYR A 163 10.21 1.01 5.90
N ILE A 164 9.28 1.50 6.72
CA ILE A 164 8.04 2.06 6.19
C ILE A 164 8.41 3.29 5.35
N PHE A 165 7.61 3.59 4.34
CA PHE A 165 7.78 4.83 3.59
C PHE A 165 6.45 5.46 3.21
N TYR A 166 6.47 6.77 3.02
CA TYR A 166 5.46 7.48 2.25
C TYR A 166 6.09 8.12 1.03
N THR A 167 5.28 8.65 0.13
CA THR A 167 5.75 9.29 -1.10
C THR A 167 5.39 10.76 -1.12
N ALA A 168 6.35 11.59 -1.52
CA ALA A 168 6.20 13.03 -1.67
C ALA A 168 6.83 13.52 -2.96
N ASP A 169 6.47 14.74 -3.35
CA ASP A 169 7.03 15.38 -4.52
C ASP A 169 8.48 15.80 -4.25
N GLY A 170 9.38 15.39 -5.13
CA GLY A 170 10.78 15.80 -5.16
C GLY A 170 11.06 16.83 -6.25
N GLU A 171 12.32 17.23 -6.33
CA GLU A 171 12.81 18.16 -7.36
C GLU A 171 12.46 17.69 -8.78
N GLY A 172 12.00 18.62 -9.62
CA GLY A 172 11.63 18.36 -11.01
C GLY A 172 10.33 17.57 -11.18
N GLY A 173 9.48 17.49 -10.14
CA GLY A 173 8.19 16.80 -10.20
C GLY A 173 8.29 15.27 -10.12
N LYS A 174 9.48 14.73 -9.81
CA LYS A 174 9.67 13.30 -9.58
C LYS A 174 9.24 12.94 -8.17
N ARG A 175 8.49 11.86 -8.01
CA ARG A 175 8.13 11.31 -6.69
C ARG A 175 9.41 10.83 -5.98
N LYS A 176 9.46 10.96 -4.66
CA LYS A 176 10.51 10.40 -3.81
C LYS A 176 9.89 9.66 -2.63
N ALA A 177 10.54 8.55 -2.24
CA ALA A 177 10.20 7.84 -1.02
C ALA A 177 10.86 8.51 0.19
N VAL A 178 10.07 8.78 1.22
CA VAL A 178 10.56 9.26 2.52
C VAL A 178 10.42 8.14 3.52
N LEU A 179 11.56 7.75 4.11
CA LEU A 179 11.60 6.65 5.06
C LEU A 179 11.11 7.08 6.44
N LEU A 180 10.38 6.18 7.07
CA LEU A 180 9.88 6.29 8.43
C LEU A 180 10.48 5.18 9.31
N SER A 181 10.58 5.48 10.59
CA SER A 181 10.85 4.51 11.64
C SER A 181 9.65 3.58 11.86
N ASP A 182 9.84 2.58 12.72
CA ASP A 182 8.77 1.64 13.08
C ASP A 182 7.60 2.31 13.82
N ASN A 183 7.81 3.52 14.35
CA ASN A 183 6.81 4.34 15.04
C ASN A 183 6.21 5.44 14.17
N PHE A 184 6.40 5.38 12.84
CA PHE A 184 5.91 6.37 11.87
C PHE A 184 6.60 7.74 11.92
N ASP A 185 7.64 7.90 12.73
CA ASP A 185 8.47 9.12 12.73
C ASP A 185 9.40 9.15 11.52
N LYS A 186 9.76 10.34 11.03
CA LYS A 186 10.76 10.47 9.96
C LYS A 186 12.09 9.87 10.41
N TYR A 187 12.71 9.05 9.56
CA TYR A 187 14.01 8.47 9.87
C TYR A 187 15.13 9.53 9.75
N PRO A 188 15.92 9.77 10.82
CA PRO A 188 16.93 10.84 10.84
C PRO A 188 18.05 10.60 9.81
N GLY A 189 18.53 11.67 9.17
CA GLY A 189 19.63 11.61 8.19
C GLY A 189 19.22 11.45 6.72
N GLN A 190 17.92 11.54 6.41
CA GLN A 190 17.41 11.67 5.03
C GLN A 190 16.53 12.91 4.86
N GLU A 191 17.06 14.08 5.22
CA GLU A 191 16.59 15.35 4.68
C GLU A 191 17.02 15.44 3.21
N THR A 192 16.29 14.74 2.33
CA THR A 192 16.47 14.90 0.89
C THR A 192 15.75 16.18 0.45
N GLY A 193 16.31 17.35 0.79
CA GLY A 193 15.96 18.63 0.17
C GLY A 193 14.50 19.08 0.31
N TYR A 194 13.79 18.63 1.34
CA TYR A 194 12.43 19.09 1.61
C TYR A 194 12.47 20.48 2.27
N THR A 195 11.79 21.45 1.66
CA THR A 195 11.31 22.61 2.41
C THR A 195 10.06 22.18 3.17
N GLU A 196 10.05 22.39 4.49
CA GLU A 196 8.86 22.14 5.31
C GLU A 196 7.73 23.11 4.91
N GLY A 197 6.87 22.66 4.00
CA GLY A 197 5.53 23.21 3.83
C GLY A 197 4.56 22.58 4.84
N PRO A 198 3.50 23.29 5.24
CA PRO A 198 2.50 22.76 6.18
C PRO A 198 1.94 21.44 5.64
N VAL A 199 1.89 20.41 6.51
CA VAL A 199 1.33 19.09 6.21
C VAL A 199 -0.09 19.26 5.68
N GLN A 200 -0.25 19.19 4.35
CA GLN A 200 -1.55 19.28 3.72
C GLN A 200 -2.22 17.90 3.79
N ARG A 201 -3.39 17.88 4.43
CA ARG A 201 -4.22 16.70 4.68
C ARG A 201 -4.76 16.18 3.35
N ASN A 202 -4.94 14.87 3.23
CA ASN A 202 -5.53 14.24 2.04
C ASN A 202 -7.03 14.61 1.97
N GLU A 203 -7.33 15.70 1.28
CA GLU A 203 -8.70 16.09 0.91
C GLU A 203 -9.09 15.32 -0.36
N ALA A 204 -9.89 14.26 -0.22
CA ALA A 204 -10.55 13.62 -1.36
C ALA A 204 -11.60 14.60 -1.90
N SER A 205 -11.26 15.32 -2.98
CA SER A 205 -12.12 16.34 -3.56
C SER A 205 -13.08 15.72 -4.57
N VAL A 206 -14.35 15.59 -4.19
CA VAL A 206 -15.47 15.61 -5.14
C VAL A 206 -15.88 17.07 -5.27
N LEU A 207 -15.44 17.75 -6.33
CA LEU A 207 -15.96 19.06 -6.73
C LEU A 207 -16.97 18.85 -7.87
N PRO A 208 -18.09 19.59 -7.85
CA PRO A 208 -18.02 20.88 -8.54
C PRO A 208 -18.72 22.00 -7.78
N ASN A 209 -18.10 23.17 -7.71
CA ASN A 209 -18.88 24.40 -7.86
C ASN A 209 -18.07 25.50 -8.55
N LEU A 210 -18.72 26.03 -9.59
CA LEU A 210 -18.26 27.00 -10.55
C LEU A 210 -18.51 28.41 -9.98
N SER A 211 -17.47 29.24 -9.85
CA SER A 211 -17.48 30.69 -10.19
C SER A 211 -16.21 31.42 -9.73
N THR A 212 -15.68 32.22 -10.66
CA THR A 212 -14.76 33.39 -10.54
C THR A 212 -13.27 33.16 -10.19
N VAL A 213 -12.42 33.44 -11.20
CA VAL A 213 -10.96 33.64 -11.13
C VAL A 213 -10.69 35.13 -11.46
N PRO A 214 -9.64 35.79 -10.91
CA PRO A 214 -8.35 35.80 -11.62
C PRO A 214 -7.10 35.63 -10.72
N SER A 215 -6.17 34.77 -11.19
CA SER A 215 -4.69 34.81 -11.21
C SER A 215 -3.98 35.63 -10.10
N THR A 216 -3.03 35.13 -9.30
CA THR A 216 -1.77 34.47 -9.69
C THR A 216 -1.15 33.74 -8.49
N ALA A 217 -1.29 32.42 -8.43
CA ALA A 217 -0.37 31.47 -7.84
C ALA A 217 -1.00 30.11 -8.12
N ALA A 218 -0.38 29.29 -8.97
CA ALA A 218 -0.74 27.89 -8.98
C ALA A 218 -0.61 27.38 -7.54
N PRO A 219 -1.65 26.75 -6.95
CA PRO A 219 -1.46 26.10 -5.68
C PRO A 219 -0.41 25.02 -5.95
N VAL A 220 0.78 25.21 -5.39
CA VAL A 220 1.79 24.16 -5.39
C VAL A 220 1.19 23.10 -4.47
N PHE A 221 0.58 22.09 -5.10
CA PHE A 221 0.16 20.86 -4.43
C PHE A 221 1.42 20.21 -3.88
N PHE A 222 1.83 20.56 -2.66
CA PHE A 222 2.87 19.83 -1.95
C PHE A 222 2.22 18.53 -1.44
N GLY A 223 2.18 17.53 -2.32
CA GLY A 223 1.36 16.32 -2.19
C GLY A 223 2.02 15.23 -1.36
N PHE A 224 2.01 15.38 -0.04
CA PHE A 224 2.33 14.26 0.85
C PHE A 224 1.24 13.19 0.74
N LYS A 225 1.57 12.00 0.24
CA LYS A 225 0.62 10.89 0.20
C LYS A 225 1.03 9.80 1.17
N SER A 226 0.22 9.64 2.22
CA SER A 226 0.31 8.46 3.08
C SER A 226 0.07 7.20 2.26
N LEU A 227 0.88 6.18 2.50
CA LEU A 227 0.67 4.83 1.98
C LEU A 227 0.16 3.87 3.06
N THR A 228 -0.06 4.37 4.29
CA THR A 228 -0.63 3.57 5.37
C THR A 228 -2.14 3.56 5.25
N MET A 229 -2.70 2.35 5.15
CA MET A 229 -4.14 2.13 5.19
C MET A 229 -4.58 1.78 6.60
N ASN A 230 -5.62 2.48 7.05
CA ASN A 230 -6.42 2.22 8.23
C ASN A 230 -7.88 2.52 7.83
N GLU A 231 -8.87 2.10 8.61
CA GLU A 231 -10.33 2.10 8.28
C GLU A 231 -10.84 0.77 7.69
N GLY A 232 -10.38 -0.36 8.21
CA GLY A 232 -11.15 -1.59 8.14
C GLY A 232 -12.34 -1.49 9.09
N ASN A 233 -13.48 -2.04 8.70
CA ASN A 233 -14.61 -2.13 9.59
C ASN A 233 -14.25 -3.08 10.74
N SER A 234 -14.41 -2.64 11.99
CA SER A 234 -14.24 -3.47 13.18
C SER A 234 -15.63 -3.82 13.70
N ALA A 235 -16.10 -5.04 13.44
CA ALA A 235 -17.36 -5.49 14.01
C ALA A 235 -17.08 -6.20 15.35
N PRO A 236 -17.81 -5.86 16.43
CA PRO A 236 -17.96 -6.81 17.52
C PRO A 236 -18.59 -8.11 16.98
N PRO A 237 -18.26 -9.28 17.56
CA PRO A 237 -18.88 -10.53 17.14
C PRO A 237 -20.40 -10.45 17.39
N PRO A 238 -21.26 -10.93 16.47
CA PRO A 238 -22.68 -11.05 16.74
C PRO A 238 -22.90 -12.00 17.94
N HIS A 239 -23.72 -11.56 18.90
CA HIS A 239 -24.15 -12.36 20.05
C HIS A 239 -25.01 -13.55 19.63
#